data_AF-X8BGW9-F1
#
_entry.id   AF-X8BGW9-F1
#
_cell.length_a   1.000
_cell.length_b   1.000
_cell.length_c   1.000
_cell.angle_alpha   90.00
_cell.angle_beta   90.00
_cell.angle_gamma   90.00
#
_symmetry.space_group_name_H-M   'P 1'
#
loop_
_entity.id
_entity.type
_entity.pdbx_description
1 polymer ?
#
loop_
_entity_poly.entity_id
_entity_poly.type
_entity_poly.pdbx_seq_one_letter_code
_entity_poly.pdbx_strand_id
1 'polypeptide(L)'
;MDPRRQLLTVLGSDYVEKFAYNLDGVAAMMDDLAAALARREPPPGLSAEELLSRSWWSGPEIFLIIDDIQQLPPGFDSPLHKAAPWVTRAADVGLHVFVTRTFGGWSSAGSDPILRALHQANAPLLVMDADPDEGFIRGKMKGGPLPRGRGLLMAEDTGVFVQVAATDLRR
;
A
#
# COMPACT_ATOMS: atom_id res chain seq x y z
N MET A 1 7.42 6.32 -1.67
CA MET A 1 6.91 7.70 -1.74
C MET A 1 6.88 8.23 -0.33
N ASP A 2 7.52 9.37 -0.13
CA ASP A 2 7.70 9.92 1.20
C ASP A 2 7.77 11.45 1.10
N PRO A 3 6.60 12.11 1.03
CA PRO A 3 6.53 13.57 0.88
C PRO A 3 7.25 14.33 2.00
N ARG A 4 7.30 13.73 3.21
CA ARG A 4 7.94 14.32 4.40
C ARG A 4 9.41 13.96 4.56
N ARG A 5 9.94 13.07 3.71
CA ARG A 5 11.36 12.69 3.65
C ARG A 5 11.87 12.03 4.95
N GLN A 6 11.02 11.26 5.63
CA GLN A 6 11.33 10.58 6.89
C GLN A 6 11.87 9.14 6.72
N LEU A 7 11.71 8.55 5.53
CA LEU A 7 12.05 7.16 5.20
C LEU A 7 13.26 7.04 4.26
N LEU A 8 13.84 8.16 3.81
CA LEU A 8 14.88 8.18 2.77
C LEU A 8 16.16 7.39 3.12
N THR A 9 16.45 7.22 4.42
CA THR A 9 17.68 6.61 4.94
C THR A 9 17.42 5.29 5.66
N VAL A 10 16.18 4.80 5.67
CA VAL A 10 15.80 3.56 6.38
C VAL A 10 16.42 2.34 5.71
N LEU A 11 16.52 2.35 4.39
CA LEU A 11 17.18 1.32 3.58
C LEU A 11 18.28 1.95 2.72
N GLY A 12 19.33 1.17 2.44
CA GLY A 12 20.40 1.59 1.53
C GLY A 12 19.96 1.58 0.06
N SER A 13 20.79 2.17 -0.81
CA SER A 13 20.58 2.19 -2.26
C SER A 13 20.53 0.81 -2.90
N ASP A 14 21.05 -0.22 -2.23
CA ASP A 14 20.99 -1.61 -2.68
C ASP A 14 19.55 -2.17 -2.69
N TYR A 15 18.63 -1.51 -1.97
CA TYR A 15 17.20 -1.87 -1.93
C TYR A 15 16.31 -0.80 -2.54
N VAL A 16 16.66 0.49 -2.39
CA VAL A 16 15.84 1.60 -2.88
C VAL A 16 16.17 1.89 -4.34
N GLU A 17 15.40 1.28 -5.25
CA GLU A 17 15.49 1.52 -6.69
C GLU A 17 15.12 2.99 -7.03
N LYS A 18 14.00 3.48 -6.48
CA LYS A 18 13.50 4.85 -6.70
C LYS A 18 12.82 5.39 -5.45
N PHE A 19 12.93 6.71 -5.24
CA PHE A 19 12.14 7.45 -4.25
C PHE A 19 11.54 8.69 -4.90
N ALA A 20 10.40 9.13 -4.39
CA ALA A 20 9.71 10.32 -4.84
C ALA A 20 9.18 11.11 -3.63
N TYR A 21 9.33 12.42 -3.68
CA TYR A 21 8.93 13.38 -2.65
C TYR A 21 8.06 14.53 -3.19
N ASN A 22 7.88 14.64 -4.51
CA ASN A 22 7.01 15.59 -5.17
C ASN A 22 6.07 14.87 -6.16
N LEU A 23 5.02 15.56 -6.62
CA LEU A 23 3.98 14.96 -7.45
C LEU A 23 4.50 14.47 -8.81
N ASP A 24 5.35 15.25 -9.47
CA ASP A 24 5.92 14.87 -10.77
C ASP A 24 6.79 13.61 -10.67
N GLY A 25 7.62 13.52 -9.62
CA GLY A 25 8.43 12.33 -9.35
C GLY A 25 7.56 11.12 -9.01
N VAL A 26 6.45 11.31 -8.31
CA VAL A 26 5.48 10.25 -8.04
C VAL A 26 4.86 9.75 -9.34
N ALA A 27 4.43 10.64 -10.24
CA ALA A 27 3.83 10.27 -11.51
C ALA A 27 4.81 9.47 -12.39
N ALA A 28 6.05 9.96 -12.53
CA ALA A 28 7.09 9.27 -13.29
C ALA A 28 7.42 7.89 -12.71
N MET A 29 7.53 7.78 -11.38
CA MET A 29 7.78 6.50 -10.71
C MET A 29 6.63 5.50 -10.93
N MET A 30 5.38 5.97 -11.02
CA MET A 30 4.23 5.12 -11.32
C MET A 30 4.17 4.67 -12.78
N ASP A 31 4.65 5.49 -13.74
CA ASP A 31 4.85 5.05 -15.13
C ASP A 31 5.86 3.91 -15.22
N ASP A 32 7.02 4.08 -14.58
CA ASP A 32 8.07 3.07 -14.60
C ASP A 32 7.63 1.78 -13.91
N LEU A 33 6.93 1.89 -12.78
CA LEU A 33 6.37 0.74 -12.07
C LEU A 33 5.36 -0.01 -12.94
N ALA A 34 4.39 0.69 -13.54
CA ALA A 34 3.39 0.06 -14.38
C ALA A 34 4.03 -0.66 -15.59
N ALA A 35 5.03 -0.05 -16.22
CA ALA A 35 5.78 -0.68 -17.31
C ALA A 35 6.56 -1.93 -16.83
N ALA A 36 7.13 -1.91 -15.63
CA ALA A 36 7.82 -3.06 -15.06
C ALA A 36 6.87 -4.23 -14.75
N LEU A 37 5.71 -3.93 -14.15
CA LEU A 37 4.70 -4.94 -13.81
C LEU A 37 4.05 -5.54 -15.07
N ALA A 38 3.85 -4.73 -16.12
CA ALA A 38 3.33 -5.21 -17.40
C ALA A 38 4.20 -6.29 -18.04
N ARG A 39 5.54 -6.20 -17.88
CA ARG A 39 6.46 -7.23 -18.36
C ARG A 39 6.41 -8.54 -17.56
N ARG A 40 5.76 -8.54 -16.39
CA ARG A 40 5.58 -9.70 -15.53
C ARG A 40 4.19 -10.32 -15.66
N GLU A 41 3.35 -9.84 -16.58
CA GLU A 41 2.02 -10.42 -16.76
C GLU A 41 2.12 -11.90 -17.18
N PRO A 42 1.30 -12.78 -16.57
CA PRO A 42 1.20 -14.17 -17.00
C PRO A 42 0.75 -14.24 -18.46
N PRO A 43 1.50 -14.89 -19.36
CA PRO A 43 1.05 -15.12 -20.73
C PRO A 43 -0.23 -15.99 -20.78
N PRO A 44 -1.06 -15.87 -21.83
CA PRO A 44 -2.19 -16.77 -22.01
C PRO A 44 -1.71 -18.21 -22.22
N GLY A 45 -2.45 -19.17 -21.67
CA GLY A 45 -2.18 -20.59 -21.90
C GLY A 45 -1.17 -21.24 -20.95
N LEU A 46 -0.77 -20.55 -19.88
CA LEU A 46 0.01 -21.18 -18.81
C LEU A 46 -0.78 -22.31 -18.12
N SER A 47 -0.06 -23.35 -17.74
CA SER A 47 -0.57 -24.38 -16.84
C SER A 47 -0.78 -23.85 -15.42
N ALA A 48 -1.56 -24.58 -14.61
CA ALA A 48 -1.76 -24.23 -13.20
C ALA A 48 -0.44 -24.28 -12.38
N GLU A 49 0.47 -25.19 -12.72
CA GLU A 49 1.78 -25.32 -12.07
C GLU A 49 2.69 -24.13 -12.40
N GLU A 50 2.68 -23.67 -13.64
CA GLU A 50 3.39 -22.45 -14.05
C GLU A 50 2.85 -21.25 -13.29
N LEU A 51 1.52 -21.05 -13.27
CA LEU A 51 0.84 -19.98 -12.51
C LEU A 51 1.25 -19.95 -11.03
N LEU A 52 1.31 -21.10 -10.36
CA LEU A 52 1.73 -21.20 -8.96
C LEU A 52 3.23 -20.94 -8.75
N SER A 53 4.07 -21.35 -9.71
CA SER A 53 5.52 -21.22 -9.61
C SER A 53 6.08 -19.86 -10.04
N ARG A 54 5.27 -19.02 -10.73
CA ARG A 54 5.70 -17.71 -11.27
C ARG A 54 6.87 -17.79 -12.24
N SER A 55 7.02 -18.91 -12.92
CA SER A 55 8.20 -19.23 -13.75
C SER A 55 8.36 -18.36 -15.01
N TRP A 56 7.31 -17.64 -15.42
CA TRP A 56 7.32 -16.81 -16.64
C TRP A 56 8.06 -15.48 -16.49
N TRP A 57 8.40 -15.07 -15.26
CA TRP A 57 9.22 -13.88 -15.03
C TRP A 57 10.31 -14.15 -14.00
N SER A 58 11.32 -13.29 -13.99
CA SER A 58 12.40 -13.30 -13.00
C SER A 58 12.76 -11.88 -12.58
N GLY A 59 13.34 -11.75 -11.38
CA GLY A 59 13.72 -10.48 -10.78
C GLY A 59 13.32 -10.38 -9.31
N PRO A 60 13.61 -9.24 -8.66
CA PRO A 60 13.22 -9.04 -7.27
C PRO A 60 11.72 -8.80 -7.12
N GLU A 61 11.19 -9.11 -5.94
CA GLU A 61 9.90 -8.60 -5.47
C GLU A 61 9.94 -7.06 -5.39
N ILE A 62 8.81 -6.41 -5.70
CA ILE A 62 8.69 -4.95 -5.72
C ILE A 62 7.86 -4.50 -4.51
N PHE A 63 8.43 -3.66 -3.67
CA PHE A 63 7.77 -3.08 -2.50
C PHE A 63 7.42 -1.60 -2.77
N LEU A 64 6.15 -1.34 -3.07
CA LEU A 64 5.63 0.02 -3.17
C LEU A 64 5.22 0.53 -1.78
N ILE A 65 6.07 1.35 -1.17
CA ILE A 65 5.82 1.98 0.13
C ILE A 65 5.37 3.42 -0.08
N ILE A 66 4.21 3.78 0.45
CA ILE A 66 3.60 5.11 0.36
C ILE A 66 3.31 5.61 1.77
N ASP A 67 4.03 6.63 2.22
CA ASP A 67 3.75 7.31 3.48
C ASP A 67 2.93 8.57 3.24
N ASP A 68 1.99 8.87 4.15
CA ASP A 68 1.12 10.04 4.11
C ASP A 68 0.34 10.22 2.78
N ILE A 69 -0.36 9.18 2.32
CA ILE A 69 -1.08 9.20 1.03
C ILE A 69 -2.09 10.36 0.91
N GLN A 70 -2.64 10.86 2.02
CA GLN A 70 -3.56 12.01 2.03
C GLN A 70 -2.95 13.32 1.48
N GLN A 71 -1.62 13.37 1.29
CA GLN A 71 -0.95 14.49 0.64
C GLN A 71 -0.99 14.43 -0.89
N LEU A 72 -1.38 13.29 -1.47
CA LEU A 72 -1.54 13.14 -2.91
C LEU A 72 -2.95 13.52 -3.35
N PRO A 73 -3.13 14.02 -4.59
CA PRO A 73 -4.46 14.27 -5.12
C PRO A 73 -5.26 12.96 -5.18
N PRO A 74 -6.51 12.92 -4.68
CA PRO A 74 -7.36 11.73 -4.76
C PRO A 74 -8.04 11.60 -6.13
N GLY A 75 -8.82 10.54 -6.32
CA GLY A 75 -9.68 10.39 -7.51
C GLY A 75 -8.91 10.20 -8.82
N PHE A 76 -9.42 10.80 -9.90
CA PHE A 76 -8.86 10.64 -11.25
C PHE A 76 -7.49 11.31 -11.42
N ASP A 77 -7.24 12.38 -10.66
CA ASP A 77 -5.96 13.11 -10.67
C ASP A 77 -4.86 12.37 -9.88
N SER A 78 -5.22 11.30 -9.16
CA SER A 78 -4.25 10.51 -8.40
C SER A 78 -3.27 9.82 -9.34
N PRO A 79 -1.95 10.02 -9.22
CA PRO A 79 -0.95 9.32 -10.02
C PRO A 79 -0.93 7.80 -9.74
N LEU A 80 -1.53 7.36 -8.63
CA LEU A 80 -1.59 5.97 -8.22
C LEU A 80 -2.57 5.12 -9.05
N HIS A 81 -3.35 5.74 -9.94
CA HIS A 81 -4.23 5.01 -10.87
C HIS A 81 -3.47 4.01 -11.75
N LYS A 82 -2.18 4.21 -12.00
CA LYS A 82 -1.34 3.29 -12.80
C LYS A 82 -0.95 2.03 -12.01
N ALA A 83 -0.87 2.12 -10.69
CA ALA A 83 -0.56 1.01 -9.79
C ALA A 83 -1.81 0.25 -9.33
N ALA A 84 -2.95 0.94 -9.17
CA ALA A 84 -4.17 0.35 -8.62
C ALA A 84 -4.67 -0.94 -9.33
N PRO A 85 -4.66 -1.05 -10.67
CA PRO A 85 -5.07 -2.27 -11.38
C PRO A 85 -4.20 -3.50 -11.07
N TRP A 86 -3.00 -3.32 -10.51
CA TRP A 86 -2.09 -4.41 -10.20
C TRP A 86 -2.35 -5.02 -8.82
N VAL A 87 -3.05 -4.32 -7.92
CA VAL A 87 -3.21 -4.74 -6.52
C VAL A 87 -3.92 -6.10 -6.39
N THR A 88 -4.97 -6.33 -7.17
CA THR A 88 -5.74 -7.59 -7.12
C THR A 88 -4.98 -8.79 -7.68
N ARG A 89 -3.94 -8.55 -8.48
CA ARG A 89 -3.06 -9.56 -9.08
C ARG A 89 -1.61 -9.40 -8.63
N ALA A 90 -1.40 -8.75 -7.49
CA ALA A 90 -0.08 -8.35 -7.02
C ALA A 90 0.83 -9.56 -6.79
N ALA A 91 0.24 -10.67 -6.33
CA ALA A 91 0.94 -11.92 -6.12
C ALA A 91 1.59 -12.43 -7.42
N ASP A 92 0.92 -12.36 -8.58
CA ASP A 92 1.42 -12.93 -9.83
C ASP A 92 2.63 -12.17 -10.39
N VAL A 93 2.71 -10.87 -10.12
CA VAL A 93 3.75 -9.96 -10.62
C VAL A 93 4.82 -9.62 -9.59
N GLY A 94 4.74 -10.22 -8.41
CA GLY A 94 5.66 -9.97 -7.30
C GLY A 94 5.61 -8.52 -6.80
N LEU A 95 4.41 -8.03 -6.54
CA LEU A 95 4.15 -6.69 -6.01
C LEU A 95 3.64 -6.78 -4.57
N HIS A 96 4.19 -5.92 -3.71
CA HIS A 96 3.69 -5.66 -2.37
C HIS A 96 3.43 -4.17 -2.21
N VAL A 97 2.27 -3.80 -1.67
CA VAL A 97 1.86 -2.40 -1.51
C VAL A 97 1.61 -2.10 -0.03
N PHE A 98 2.31 -1.10 0.50
CA PHE A 98 2.18 -0.62 1.86
C PHE A 98 1.83 0.86 1.83
N VAL A 99 0.77 1.24 2.53
CA VAL A 99 0.26 2.61 2.54
C VAL A 99 -0.06 3.03 3.96
N THR A 100 0.36 4.24 4.33
CA THR A 100 -0.11 4.91 5.55
C THR A 100 -0.99 6.10 5.19
N ARG A 101 -1.89 6.44 6.10
CA ARG A 101 -2.76 7.61 6.01
C ARG A 101 -3.06 8.12 7.41
N THR A 102 -3.23 9.44 7.56
CA THR A 102 -3.89 9.99 8.74
C THR A 102 -5.32 9.48 8.85
N PHE A 103 -5.84 9.31 10.07
CA PHE A 103 -7.18 8.74 10.26
C PHE A 103 -8.31 9.69 9.84
N GLY A 104 -8.19 11.00 10.08
CA GLY A 104 -9.24 11.97 9.76
C GLY A 104 -9.72 11.91 8.30
N GLY A 105 -11.04 11.95 8.10
CA GLY A 105 -11.71 11.76 6.82
C GLY A 105 -11.57 10.33 6.26
N TRP A 106 -11.47 9.30 7.10
CA TRP A 106 -11.33 7.91 6.63
C TRP A 106 -12.53 7.47 5.79
N SER A 107 -13.74 7.87 6.20
CA SER A 107 -14.99 7.58 5.49
C SER A 107 -15.00 8.03 4.02
N SER A 108 -14.22 9.05 3.65
CA SER A 108 -14.10 9.54 2.26
C SER A 108 -12.86 9.02 1.52
N ALA A 109 -12.01 8.24 2.19
CA ALA A 109 -10.75 7.73 1.64
C ALA A 109 -10.95 6.76 0.47
N GLY A 110 -12.14 6.15 0.32
CA GLY A 110 -12.46 5.27 -0.81
C GLY A 110 -12.48 5.94 -2.19
N SER A 111 -12.38 7.28 -2.24
CA SER A 111 -12.14 8.02 -3.48
C SER A 111 -10.74 7.83 -4.04
N ASP A 112 -9.76 7.45 -3.21
CA ASP A 112 -8.41 7.13 -3.64
C ASP A 112 -8.37 5.75 -4.33
N PRO A 113 -7.79 5.63 -5.54
CA PRO A 113 -7.81 4.39 -6.29
C PRO A 113 -6.99 3.26 -5.66
N ILE A 114 -5.86 3.54 -4.99
CA ILE A 114 -5.05 2.48 -4.37
C ILE A 114 -5.71 1.99 -3.08
N LEU A 115 -6.29 2.89 -2.27
CA LEU A 115 -6.99 2.50 -1.04
C LEU A 115 -8.23 1.66 -1.37
N ARG A 116 -8.97 2.05 -2.41
CA ARG A 116 -10.10 1.25 -2.91
C ARG A 116 -9.66 -0.13 -3.37
N ALA A 117 -8.59 -0.22 -4.17
CA ALA A 117 -8.08 -1.49 -4.67
C ALA A 117 -7.57 -2.40 -3.54
N LEU A 118 -6.88 -1.84 -2.54
CA LEU A 118 -6.42 -2.57 -1.34
C LEU A 118 -7.60 -3.09 -0.51
N HIS A 119 -8.64 -2.30 -0.34
CA HIS A 119 -9.85 -2.73 0.35
C HIS A 119 -10.54 -3.88 -0.39
N GLN A 120 -10.68 -3.78 -1.72
CA GLN A 120 -11.28 -4.84 -2.56
C GLN A 120 -10.45 -6.13 -2.58
N ALA A 121 -9.13 -6.02 -2.43
CA ALA A 121 -8.23 -7.17 -2.29
C ALA A 121 -8.17 -7.73 -0.87
N ASN A 122 -9.05 -7.27 0.04
CA ASN A 122 -9.10 -7.65 1.45
C ASN A 122 -7.74 -7.50 2.17
N ALA A 123 -6.92 -6.52 1.77
CA ALA A 123 -5.62 -6.27 2.39
C ALA A 123 -5.80 -6.03 3.90
N PRO A 124 -4.92 -6.54 4.78
CA PRO A 124 -4.98 -6.27 6.21
C PRO A 124 -4.92 -4.76 6.51
N LEU A 125 -5.73 -4.29 7.45
CA LEU A 125 -5.79 -2.87 7.83
C LEU A 125 -5.45 -2.72 9.31
N LEU A 126 -4.33 -2.06 9.61
CA LEU A 126 -3.98 -1.69 10.99
C LEU A 126 -4.58 -0.33 11.33
N VAL A 127 -5.57 -0.31 12.19
CA VAL A 127 -6.16 0.93 12.73
C VAL A 127 -5.48 1.25 14.06
N MET A 128 -4.68 2.31 14.10
CA MET A 128 -4.01 2.77 15.31
C MET A 128 -4.94 3.65 16.16
N ASP A 129 -4.39 4.56 16.97
CA ASP A 129 -5.15 5.60 17.66
C ASP A 129 -6.06 6.36 16.69
N ALA A 130 -7.36 6.32 16.95
CA ALA A 130 -8.40 6.73 16.02
C ALA A 130 -9.64 7.26 16.76
N ASP A 131 -10.41 8.09 16.07
CA ASP A 131 -11.66 8.65 16.58
C ASP A 131 -12.83 7.69 16.30
N PRO A 132 -13.57 7.20 17.32
CA PRO A 132 -14.77 6.39 17.12
C PRO A 132 -15.87 7.07 16.27
N ASP A 133 -15.87 8.41 16.17
CA ASP A 133 -16.89 9.19 15.46
C ASP A 133 -16.80 9.07 13.92
N GLU A 134 -15.67 8.60 13.37
CA GLU A 134 -15.57 8.22 11.95
C GLU A 134 -16.43 7.00 11.59
N GLY A 135 -17.00 6.31 12.60
CA GLY A 135 -17.94 5.23 12.40
C GLY A 135 -17.27 3.87 12.17
N PHE A 136 -17.97 3.01 11.43
CA PHE A 136 -17.51 1.66 11.14
C PHE A 136 -16.44 1.66 10.05
N ILE A 137 -15.33 0.98 10.31
CA ILE A 137 -14.18 0.90 9.40
C ILE A 137 -14.26 -0.36 8.55
N ARG A 138 -14.44 -1.52 9.20
CA ARG A 138 -14.66 -2.83 8.55
C ARG A 138 -15.66 -3.66 9.35
N GLY A 139 -16.62 -4.25 8.66
CA GLY A 139 -17.71 -5.00 9.29
C GLY A 139 -18.39 -4.16 10.40
N LYS A 140 -18.34 -4.68 11.63
CA LYS A 140 -18.90 -4.02 12.83
C LYS A 140 -17.83 -3.32 13.68
N MET A 141 -16.58 -3.25 13.23
CA MET A 141 -15.46 -2.71 13.98
C MET A 141 -15.30 -1.21 13.72
N LYS A 142 -15.07 -0.45 14.80
CA LYS A 142 -14.76 0.98 14.79
C LYS A 142 -13.32 1.22 15.23
N GLY A 143 -12.83 2.43 14.96
CA GLY A 143 -11.61 2.94 15.60
C GLY A 143 -11.83 3.30 17.07
N GLY A 144 -10.74 3.60 17.77
CA GLY A 144 -10.81 4.08 19.14
C GLY A 144 -9.46 4.53 19.68
N PRO A 145 -9.45 5.18 20.86
CA PRO A 145 -8.24 5.74 21.44
C PRO A 145 -7.29 4.63 21.87
N LEU A 146 -6.02 4.73 21.46
CA LEU A 146 -4.99 3.72 21.73
C LEU A 146 -3.63 4.37 22.04
N PRO A 147 -2.78 3.73 22.87
CA PRO A 147 -1.40 4.18 23.06
C PRO A 147 -0.60 4.17 21.74
N ARG A 148 0.44 5.02 21.65
CA ARG A 148 1.33 5.05 20.47
C ARG A 148 1.92 3.66 20.17
N GLY A 149 1.92 3.31 18.89
CA GLY A 149 2.38 2.00 18.41
C GLY A 149 1.36 0.87 18.62
N ARG A 150 0.27 1.06 19.36
CA ARG A 150 -0.81 0.07 19.47
C ARG A 150 -1.83 0.27 18.35
N GLY A 151 -2.40 -0.83 17.86
CA GLY A 151 -3.46 -0.80 16.87
C GLY A 151 -4.31 -2.05 16.85
N LEU A 152 -5.48 -1.96 16.24
CA LEU A 152 -6.37 -3.06 15.90
C LEU A 152 -6.08 -3.50 14.47
N LEU A 153 -5.45 -4.66 14.30
CA LEU A 153 -5.20 -5.28 13.01
C LEU A 153 -6.48 -5.96 12.54
N MET A 154 -7.18 -5.35 11.59
CA MET A 154 -8.46 -5.81 11.05
C MET A 154 -8.25 -6.65 9.79
N ALA A 155 -8.92 -7.80 9.76
CA ALA A 155 -9.19 -8.58 8.55
C ALA A 155 -10.51 -8.10 7.92
N GLU A 156 -11.39 -9.01 7.50
CA GLU A 156 -12.74 -8.69 7.02
C GLU A 156 -13.69 -8.46 8.21
N ASP A 157 -13.95 -9.52 8.99
CA ASP A 157 -14.89 -9.51 10.12
C ASP A 157 -14.23 -9.67 11.49
N THR A 158 -12.91 -9.91 11.53
CA THR A 158 -12.15 -10.13 12.75
C THR A 158 -11.07 -9.07 12.93
N GLY A 159 -10.67 -8.85 14.18
CA GLY A 159 -9.58 -7.95 14.50
C GLY A 159 -8.82 -8.41 15.74
N VAL A 160 -7.52 -8.13 15.77
CA VAL A 160 -6.64 -8.43 16.90
C VAL A 160 -5.85 -7.18 17.30
N PHE A 161 -5.79 -6.89 18.61
CA PHE A 161 -4.95 -5.81 19.10
C PHE A 161 -3.48 -6.23 19.07
N VAL A 162 -2.64 -5.38 18.50
CA VAL A 162 -1.19 -5.61 18.36
C VAL A 162 -0.41 -4.38 18.82
N GLN A 163 0.84 -4.61 19.22
CA GLN A 163 1.81 -3.54 19.48
C GLN A 163 2.88 -3.61 18.37
N VAL A 164 2.97 -2.56 17.56
CA VAL A 164 4.03 -2.39 16.58
C VAL A 164 5.37 -2.27 17.31
N ALA A 165 6.35 -3.06 16.86
CA ALA A 165 7.70 -2.98 17.37
C ALA A 165 8.31 -1.61 17.03
N ALA A 166 8.85 -0.93 18.03
CA ALA A 166 9.57 0.31 17.82
C ALA A 166 10.94 0.02 17.19
N THR A 167 11.37 0.89 16.28
CA THR A 167 12.71 0.91 15.70
C THR A 167 13.20 2.34 15.63
N ASP A 168 14.52 2.53 15.68
CA ASP A 168 15.12 3.85 15.55
C ASP A 168 15.05 4.30 14.09
N LEU A 169 14.34 5.40 13.84
CA LEU A 169 14.39 6.10 12.56
C LEU A 169 15.57 7.09 12.62
N ARG A 170 16.64 6.80 11.85
CA ARG A 170 17.74 7.73 11.66
C ARG A 170 17.23 8.94 10.88
N ARG A 171 16.97 10.04 11.58
CA ARG A 171 16.67 11.35 10.98
C ARG A 171 17.91 11.96 10.37
#